data_AF-A0A921MFD9-F1
#
_entry.id   AF-A0A921MFD9-F1
#
_cell.length_a   1.000
_cell.length_b   1.000
_cell.length_c   1.000
_cell.angle_alpha   90.00
_cell.angle_beta   90.00
_cell.angle_gamma   90.00
#
_symmetry.space_group_name_H-M   'P 1'
#
loop_
_entity.id
_entity.type
_entity.pdbx_description
1 polymer ?
#
loop_
_entity_poly.entity_id
_entity_poly.type
_entity_poly.pdbx_seq_one_letter_code
_entity_poly.pdbx_strand_id
1 'polypeptide(L)'
;LESVYFGHFFCHVLHQDHVAKKGVDPVALKKRMTQLLVDRGAAVPAEHNFGRLYPAPEPLIAHYRELDPLNMFNAGVGETSAKKGWG
;
A
#
# COMPACT_ATOMS: atom_id res chain seq x y z
N LEU A 1 17.15 6.48 13.66
CA LEU A 1 16.27 5.92 12.62
C LEU A 1 17.03 4.70 12.20
N GLU A 2 16.55 3.55 12.64
CA GLU A 2 17.16 2.28 12.25
C GLU A 2 16.34 1.79 11.07
N SER A 3 17.04 1.48 9.98
CA SER A 3 16.44 1.04 8.72
C SER A 3 17.05 -0.29 8.34
N VAL A 4 16.21 -1.23 7.93
CA VAL A 4 16.64 -2.53 7.43
C VAL A 4 16.19 -2.64 5.98
N TYR A 5 17.13 -2.95 5.10
CA TYR A 5 16.91 -3.12 3.66
C TYR A 5 17.28 -4.54 3.26
N PHE A 6 16.34 -5.25 2.67
CA PHE A 6 16.51 -6.64 2.22
C PHE A 6 15.51 -6.93 1.11
N GLY A 7 15.68 -8.00 0.34
CA GLY A 7 14.70 -8.37 -0.68
C GLY A 7 15.27 -9.20 -1.83
N HIS A 8 14.52 -9.24 -2.91
CA HIS A 8 14.80 -10.02 -4.11
C HIS A 8 15.63 -9.18 -5.08
N PHE A 9 16.96 -9.20 -4.89
CA PHE A 9 17.89 -8.32 -5.61
C PHE A 9 17.73 -8.38 -7.13
N PHE A 10 17.65 -9.58 -7.72
CA PHE A 10 17.51 -9.74 -9.17
C PHE A 10 16.11 -9.41 -9.72
N CYS A 11 15.09 -9.32 -8.87
CA CYS A 11 13.75 -8.89 -9.24
C CYS A 11 13.53 -7.38 -9.04
N HIS A 12 14.54 -6.70 -8.46
CA HIS A 12 14.45 -5.29 -8.06
C HIS A 12 13.30 -5.02 -7.08
N VAL A 13 12.97 -6.01 -6.23
CA VAL A 13 11.97 -5.88 -5.16
C VAL A 13 12.67 -5.78 -3.81
N LEU A 14 12.50 -4.64 -3.14
CA LEU A 14 13.18 -4.29 -1.90
C LEU A 14 12.15 -4.04 -0.78
N HIS A 15 12.30 -4.74 0.33
CA HIS A 15 11.66 -4.44 1.60
C HIS A 15 12.46 -3.34 2.32
N GLN A 16 11.78 -2.31 2.77
CA GLN A 16 12.37 -1.17 3.47
C GLN A 16 11.64 -0.97 4.80
N ASP A 17 12.20 -1.56 5.86
CA ASP A 17 11.60 -1.53 7.19
C ASP A 17 12.26 -0.45 8.02
N HIS A 18 11.45 0.42 8.64
CA HIS A 18 11.92 1.62 9.34
C HIS A 18 11.37 1.69 10.76
N VAL A 19 12.26 1.90 11.73
CA VAL A 19 11.88 2.23 13.11
C VAL A 19 11.92 3.75 13.30
N ALA A 20 10.73 4.34 13.43
CA ALA A 20 10.57 5.77 13.72
C ALA A 20 10.99 6.09 15.16
N LYS A 21 11.63 7.25 15.38
CA LYS A 21 11.94 7.74 16.73
C LYS A 21 10.64 8.11 17.47
N LYS A 22 10.64 8.02 18.80
CA LYS A 22 9.52 8.49 19.64
C LYS A 22 9.17 9.94 19.31
N GLY A 23 7.88 10.24 19.19
CA GLY A 23 7.35 11.57 18.87
C GLY A 23 7.24 11.87 17.36
N VAL A 24 7.75 10.99 16.49
CA VAL A 24 7.52 11.10 15.03
C VAL A 24 6.15 10.52 14.70
N ASP A 25 5.38 11.20 13.85
CA ASP A 25 4.17 10.64 13.24
C ASP A 25 4.57 9.62 12.15
N PRO A 26 4.34 8.31 12.38
CA PRO A 26 4.73 7.27 11.44
C PRO A 26 3.88 7.28 10.17
N VAL A 27 2.64 7.75 10.23
CA VAL A 27 1.74 7.81 9.07
C VAL A 27 2.19 8.90 8.12
N ALA A 28 2.45 10.11 8.63
CA ALA A 28 2.97 11.20 7.82
C ALA A 28 4.38 10.87 7.27
N LEU A 29 5.23 10.21 8.08
CA LEU A 29 6.54 9.75 7.61
C LEU A 29 6.39 8.76 6.45
N LYS A 30 5.57 7.71 6.62
CA LYS A 30 5.31 6.72 5.56
C LYS A 30 4.84 7.37 4.27
N LYS A 31 3.86 8.29 4.33
CA LYS A 31 3.36 9.00 3.15
C LYS A 31 4.47 9.73 2.39
N ARG A 32 5.35 10.46 3.10
CA ARG A 32 6.49 11.15 2.46
C ARG A 32 7.48 10.17 1.82
N MET A 33 7.77 9.06 2.50
CA MET A 33 8.69 8.04 1.98
C MET A 33 8.12 7.33 0.75
N THR A 34 6.85 6.96 0.78
CA THR A 34 6.15 6.37 -0.37
C THR A 34 6.14 7.32 -1.56
N GLN A 35 5.84 8.62 -1.35
CA GLN A 35 5.87 9.61 -2.43
C GLN A 35 7.26 9.71 -3.07
N LEU A 36 8.32 9.77 -2.25
CA LEU A 36 9.69 9.81 -2.76
C LEU A 36 10.03 8.59 -3.64
N LEU A 37 9.53 7.40 -3.30
CA LEU A 37 9.74 6.19 -4.09
C LEU A 37 8.96 6.24 -5.41
N VAL A 38 7.70 6.69 -5.36
CA VAL A 38 6.86 6.87 -6.57
C VAL A 38 7.46 7.91 -7.51
N ASP A 39 7.97 9.03 -6.99
CA ASP A 39 8.65 10.07 -7.77
C ASP A 39 9.92 9.55 -8.47
N ARG A 40 10.53 8.49 -7.93
CA ARG A 40 11.68 7.78 -8.53
C ARG A 40 11.26 6.68 -9.52
N GLY A 41 9.97 6.50 -9.76
CA GLY A 41 9.43 5.48 -10.66
C GLY A 41 9.26 4.08 -10.05
N ALA A 42 9.34 3.96 -8.72
CA ALA A 42 9.11 2.67 -8.06
C ALA A 42 7.61 2.35 -7.96
N ALA A 43 7.26 1.08 -8.13
CA ALA A 43 5.94 0.57 -7.78
C ALA A 43 5.87 0.32 -6.27
N VAL A 44 4.84 0.85 -5.61
CA VAL A 44 4.56 0.60 -4.19
C VAL A 44 3.06 0.35 -4.03
N PRO A 45 2.63 -0.83 -3.54
CA PRO A 45 3.41 -2.02 -3.16
C PRO A 45 3.89 -2.83 -4.38
N ALA A 46 5.03 -3.53 -4.24
CA ALA A 46 5.58 -4.40 -5.29
C ALA A 46 5.02 -5.84 -5.25
N GLU A 47 4.94 -6.46 -4.06
CA GLU A 47 4.53 -7.87 -3.91
C GLU A 47 3.49 -8.13 -2.82
N HIS A 48 3.49 -7.34 -1.74
CA HIS A 48 2.64 -7.57 -0.57
C HIS A 48 1.18 -7.11 -0.72
N ASN A 49 0.77 -6.70 -1.93
CA ASN A 49 -0.58 -6.21 -2.22
C ASN A 49 -0.94 -4.95 -1.40
N PHE A 50 -2.13 -4.37 -1.66
CA PHE A 50 -2.49 -3.03 -1.16
C PHE A 50 -2.95 -3.03 0.31
N GLY A 51 -3.53 -4.14 0.78
CA GLY A 51 -4.07 -4.23 2.14
C GLY A 51 -5.02 -3.07 2.44
N ARG A 52 -4.92 -2.47 3.63
CA ARG A 52 -5.58 -1.18 3.95
C ARG A 52 -4.56 -0.05 4.16
N LEU A 53 -3.38 -0.22 3.56
CA LEU A 53 -2.19 0.56 3.85
C LEU A 53 -1.74 1.41 2.66
N TYR A 54 -2.24 1.08 1.47
CA TYR A 54 -1.91 1.73 0.21
C TYR A 54 -3.19 1.91 -0.60
N PRO A 55 -3.35 3.05 -1.29
CA PRO A 55 -4.44 3.25 -2.22
C PRO A 55 -4.25 2.31 -3.42
N ALA A 56 -5.29 1.54 -3.75
CA ALA A 56 -5.28 0.72 -4.96
C ALA A 56 -5.51 1.59 -6.20
N PRO A 57 -4.90 1.26 -7.36
CA PRO A 57 -5.14 1.97 -8.60
C PRO A 57 -6.54 1.64 -9.14
N GLU A 58 -7.15 2.58 -9.87
CA GLU A 58 -8.52 2.46 -10.39
C GLU A 58 -8.80 1.15 -11.17
N PRO A 59 -7.91 0.64 -12.06
CA PRO A 59 -8.16 -0.63 -12.74
C PRO A 59 -8.33 -1.81 -11.78
N LEU A 60 -7.60 -1.79 -10.67
CA LEU A 60 -7.68 -2.85 -9.65
C LEU A 60 -8.94 -2.70 -8.80
N ILE A 61 -9.34 -1.47 -8.47
CA ILE A 61 -10.62 -1.21 -7.79
C ILE A 61 -11.79 -1.64 -8.67
N ALA A 62 -11.75 -1.38 -9.98
CA ALA A 62 -12.76 -1.84 -10.93
C ALA A 62 -12.84 -3.37 -10.95
N HIS A 63 -11.69 -4.04 -10.96
CA HIS A 63 -11.63 -5.50 -10.89
C HIS A 63 -12.22 -6.04 -9.57
N TYR A 64 -11.95 -5.39 -8.43
CA TYR A 64 -12.56 -5.79 -7.16
C TYR A 64 -14.08 -5.65 -7.18
N ARG A 65 -14.61 -4.57 -7.76
CA ARG A 65 -16.06 -4.33 -7.91
C ARG A 65 -16.75 -5.34 -8.82
N GLU A 66 -16.05 -5.80 -9.85
CA GLU A 66 -16.54 -6.85 -10.75
C GLU A 66 -16.70 -8.19 -10.02
N LEU A 67 -15.70 -8.57 -9.21
CA LEU A 67 -15.71 -9.84 -8.48
C LEU A 67 -16.63 -9.82 -7.25
N ASP A 68 -16.73 -8.70 -6.54
CA ASP A 68 -17.50 -8.56 -5.32
C ASP A 68 -18.42 -7.33 -5.39
N PRO A 69 -19.49 -7.36 -6.21
CA PRO A 69 -20.37 -6.20 -6.39
C PRO A 69 -21.08 -5.74 -5.11
N LEU A 70 -21.20 -6.62 -4.11
CA LEU A 70 -21.82 -6.30 -2.82
C LEU A 70 -20.81 -5.85 -1.76
N ASN A 71 -19.51 -5.88 -2.03
CA ASN A 71 -18.43 -5.52 -1.11
C ASN A 71 -18.50 -6.31 0.21
N MET A 72 -18.63 -7.62 0.12
CA MET A 72 -18.79 -8.54 1.27
C MET A 72 -17.51 -9.30 1.62
N PHE A 73 -16.56 -9.41 0.69
CA PHE A 73 -15.32 -10.15 0.86
C PHE A 73 -14.14 -9.19 0.98
N ASN A 74 -13.58 -9.08 2.19
CA ASN A 74 -12.44 -8.22 2.51
C ASN A 74 -12.66 -6.72 2.17
N ALA A 75 -13.84 -6.20 2.51
CA ALA A 75 -14.23 -4.82 2.27
C ALA A 75 -13.18 -3.80 2.77
N GLY A 76 -13.01 -2.71 2.02
CA GLY A 76 -12.06 -1.64 2.34
C GLY A 76 -10.60 -1.93 1.96
N VAL A 77 -10.34 -3.00 1.22
CA VAL A 77 -9.02 -3.25 0.62
C VAL A 77 -8.65 -2.13 -0.36
N GLY A 78 -7.38 -1.75 -0.43
CA GLY A 78 -6.90 -0.68 -1.30
C GLY A 78 -7.35 0.72 -0.88
N GLU A 79 -7.64 0.93 0.41
CA GLU A 79 -8.24 2.17 0.94
C GLU A 79 -9.61 2.50 0.30
N THR A 80 -10.34 1.49 -0.17
CA THR A 80 -11.71 1.63 -0.68
C THR A 80 -12.75 1.70 0.45
N SER A 81 -14.03 1.89 0.10
CA SER A 81 -15.13 1.86 1.08
C SER A 81 -15.20 0.50 1.79
N ALA A 82 -15.38 0.50 3.10
CA ALA A 82 -15.67 -0.70 3.89
C ALA A 82 -17.19 -0.99 4.00
N LYS A 83 -18.03 -0.19 3.34
CA LYS A 83 -19.50 -0.33 3.38
C LYS A 83 -19.99 -1.24 2.27
N LYS A 84 -21.09 -1.95 2.55
CA LYS A 84 -21.79 -2.80 1.58
C LYS A 84 -22.14 -2.01 0.31
N GLY A 85 -21.93 -2.60 -0.86
CA GLY A 85 -22.22 -1.95 -2.14
C GLY A 85 -21.26 -0.81 -2.52
N TRP A 86 -20.05 -0.78 -1.96
CA TRP A 86 -18.96 0.12 -2.33
C TRP A 86 -19.14 1.63 -2.04
N GLY A 87 -20.06 2.00 -1.14
CA GLY A 87 -20.33 3.40 -0.78
C GLY A 87 -21.28 3.54 0.40
#